data_AF-A0A1F6ZJR7-F1
#
_entry.id   AF-A0A1F6ZJR7-F1
#
_cell.length_a   1.000
_cell.length_b   1.000
_cell.length_c   1.000
_cell.angle_alpha   90.00
_cell.angle_beta   90.00
_cell.angle_gamma   90.00
#
_symmetry.space_group_name_H-M   'P 1'
#
loop_
_entity.id
_entity.type
_entity.pdbx_description
1 polymer ?
#
loop_
_entity_poly.entity_id
_entity_poly.type
_entity_poly.pdbx_seq_one_letter_code
_entity_poly.pdbx_strand_id
1 'polypeptide(L)'
;MAVQESERVCLLQELHSLFGKIIIPLISRPLMGMQNYFHSHLDFGCGKGWWTYYAAARVPEAKFIGYDADPRKIRAANCGIPRLNNLAFTDKKKEALTYGLPFTSVGSSFVFH
;
A
#
# COMPACT_ATOMS: atom_id res chain seq x y z
N MET A 1 -7.16 -34.56 -3.57
CA MET A 1 -6.05 -33.64 -3.26
C MET A 1 -6.34 -32.19 -3.64
N ALA A 2 -7.00 -31.88 -4.76
CA ALA A 2 -7.29 -30.50 -5.18
C ALA A 2 -8.25 -29.69 -4.27
N VAL A 3 -9.14 -30.36 -3.52
CA VAL A 3 -10.16 -29.70 -2.67
C VAL A 3 -9.51 -28.99 -1.46
N GLN A 4 -8.49 -29.61 -0.86
CA GLN A 4 -7.81 -29.12 0.35
C GLN A 4 -6.94 -27.88 0.09
N GLU A 5 -6.47 -27.70 -1.15
CA GLU A 5 -5.74 -26.50 -1.58
C GLU A 5 -6.68 -25.30 -1.76
N SER A 6 -7.90 -25.52 -2.28
CA SER A 6 -8.88 -24.45 -2.48
C SER A 6 -9.35 -23.82 -1.16
N GLU A 7 -9.52 -24.64 -0.12
CA GLU A 7 -9.92 -24.17 1.21
C GLU A 7 -8.82 -23.33 1.88
N ARG A 8 -7.55 -23.71 1.69
CA ARG A 8 -6.39 -22.95 2.21
C ARG A 8 -6.24 -21.59 1.53
N VAL A 9 -6.50 -21.51 0.23
CA VAL A 9 -6.47 -20.25 -0.53
C VAL A 9 -7.58 -19.32 -0.08
N CYS A 10 -8.78 -19.84 0.18
CA CYS A 10 -9.91 -19.06 0.68
C CYS A 10 -9.63 -18.47 2.08
N LEU A 11 -9.13 -19.30 3.00
CA LEU A 11 -8.71 -18.87 4.35
C LEU A 11 -7.62 -17.79 4.31
N LEU A 12 -6.66 -17.88 3.39
CA LEU A 12 -5.64 -16.85 3.22
C LEU A 12 -6.24 -15.52 2.71
N GLN A 13 -7.22 -15.59 1.81
CA GLN A 13 -7.92 -14.41 1.30
C GLN A 13 -8.79 -13.75 2.37
N GLU A 14 -9.46 -14.54 3.20
CA GLU A 14 -10.23 -14.05 4.35
C GLU A 14 -9.34 -13.41 5.41
N LEU A 15 -8.19 -14.01 5.72
CA LEU A 15 -7.19 -13.42 6.60
C LEU A 15 -6.65 -12.09 6.04
N HIS A 16 -6.32 -12.01 4.76
CA HIS A 16 -5.94 -10.73 4.13
C HIS A 16 -7.06 -9.68 4.18
N SER A 17 -8.32 -10.09 3.99
CA SER A 17 -9.48 -9.19 4.11
C SER A 17 -9.66 -8.69 5.56
N LEU A 18 -9.47 -9.57 6.54
CA LEU A 18 -9.57 -9.25 7.96
C LEU A 18 -8.44 -8.30 8.40
N PHE A 19 -7.22 -8.55 7.94
CA PHE A 19 -6.08 -7.62 8.10
C PHE A 19 -6.42 -6.24 7.51
N GLY A 20 -7.01 -6.20 6.31
CA GLY A 20 -7.57 -4.99 5.71
C GLY A 20 -8.59 -4.26 6.59
N LYS A 21 -9.50 -4.99 7.22
CA LYS A 21 -10.57 -4.37 8.03
C LYS A 21 -10.11 -3.89 9.41
N ILE A 22 -9.12 -4.54 10.01
CA ILE A 22 -8.70 -4.26 11.40
C ILE A 22 -7.47 -3.34 11.44
N ILE A 23 -6.47 -3.60 10.59
CA ILE A 23 -5.22 -2.82 10.62
C ILE A 23 -5.39 -1.46 9.93
N ILE A 24 -6.19 -1.37 8.84
CA ILE A 24 -6.39 -0.09 8.13
C ILE A 24 -6.93 0.98 9.07
N PRO A 25 -8.01 0.76 9.85
CA PRO A 25 -8.52 1.78 10.76
C PRO A 25 -7.56 2.08 11.93
N LEU A 26 -6.75 1.11 12.36
CA LEU A 26 -5.82 1.30 13.47
C LEU A 26 -4.65 2.21 13.09
N ILE A 27 -4.11 2.06 11.87
CA ILE A 27 -2.97 2.86 11.37
C ILE A 27 -3.43 4.21 10.80
N SER A 28 -4.67 4.32 10.29
CA SER A 28 -5.17 5.58 9.75
C SER A 28 -5.70 6.57 10.80
N ARG A 29 -6.02 6.11 12.02
CA ARG A 29 -6.44 6.99 13.13
C ARG A 29 -5.38 8.02 13.56
N PRO A 30 -4.08 7.67 13.72
CA PRO A 30 -3.03 8.65 13.99
C PRO A 30 -2.85 9.70 12.89
N LEU A 31 -3.19 9.38 11.64
CA LEU A 31 -3.01 10.30 10.49
C LEU A 31 -4.06 11.43 10.48
N MET A 32 -5.27 11.19 11.02
CA MET A 32 -6.35 12.18 11.04
C MET A 32 -6.13 13.34 12.04
N GLY A 33 -5.20 13.20 13.00
CA GLY A 33 -4.96 14.22 14.04
C GLY A 33 -4.00 15.35 13.66
N MET A 34 -3.37 15.30 12.48
CA MET A 34 -2.34 16.27 12.06
C MET A 34 -2.84 17.11 10.87
N GLN A 35 -3.67 18.12 11.16
CA GLN A 35 -4.38 18.94 10.17
C GLN A 35 -3.55 19.90 9.30
N ASN A 36 -2.22 19.97 9.43
CA ASN A 36 -1.41 21.03 8.78
C ASN A 36 -0.17 20.56 8.00
N TYR A 37 -0.01 19.28 7.68
CA TYR A 37 1.09 18.81 6.86
C TYR A 37 0.58 18.09 5.61
N PHE A 38 1.16 18.42 4.45
CA PHE A 38 1.03 17.61 3.24
C PHE A 38 1.60 16.22 3.53
N HIS A 39 0.75 15.30 3.96
CA HIS A 39 1.17 13.96 4.34
C HIS A 39 1.56 13.16 3.11
N SER A 40 2.75 12.57 3.15
CA SER A 40 3.25 11.71 2.07
C SER A 40 3.63 10.37 2.69
N HIS A 41 3.05 9.28 2.18
CA HIS A 41 3.25 7.92 2.67
C HIS A 41 3.98 7.07 1.63
N LEU A 42 5.03 6.38 2.05
CA LEU A 42 5.73 5.38 1.25
C LEU A 42 5.38 3.98 1.73
N ASP A 43 4.79 3.16 0.88
CA ASP A 43 4.52 1.75 1.12
C ASP A 43 5.63 0.92 0.46
N PHE A 44 6.59 0.45 1.26
CA PHE A 44 7.75 -0.30 0.81
C PHE A 44 7.42 -1.78 0.70
N GLY A 45 7.71 -2.38 -0.47
CA GLY A 45 7.27 -3.71 -0.87
C GLY A 45 5.76 -3.82 -1.00
N CYS A 46 5.13 -2.85 -1.65
CA CYS A 46 3.68 -2.75 -1.81
C CYS A 46 3.04 -3.92 -2.60
N GLY A 47 3.86 -4.79 -3.20
CA GLY A 47 3.39 -5.89 -4.03
C GLY A 47 2.54 -5.38 -5.21
N LYS A 48 1.31 -5.89 -5.29
CA LYS A 48 0.35 -5.50 -6.35
C LYS A 48 -0.45 -4.23 -6.00
N GLY A 49 -0.13 -3.54 -4.90
CA GLY A 49 -0.62 -2.19 -4.62
C GLY A 49 -2.02 -2.06 -3.98
N TRP A 50 -2.70 -3.17 -3.66
CA TRP A 50 -4.05 -3.13 -3.07
C TRP A 50 -4.09 -2.39 -1.73
N TRP A 51 -3.11 -2.64 -0.86
CA TRP A 51 -3.03 -1.96 0.43
C TRP A 51 -2.84 -0.45 0.26
N THR A 52 -1.85 -0.07 -0.54
CA THR A 52 -1.55 1.33 -0.85
C THR A 52 -2.78 2.05 -1.43
N TYR A 53 -3.52 1.38 -2.32
CA TYR A 53 -4.77 1.89 -2.88
C TYR A 53 -5.84 2.13 -1.81
N TYR A 54 -6.09 1.15 -0.93
CA TYR A 54 -7.10 1.28 0.11
C TYR A 54 -6.78 2.36 1.14
N ALA A 55 -5.50 2.63 1.39
CA ALA A 55 -5.05 3.74 2.23
C ALA A 55 -5.25 5.08 1.51
N ALA A 56 -4.82 5.18 0.24
CA ALA A 56 -4.96 6.39 -0.57
C ALA A 56 -6.42 6.81 -0.78
N ALA A 57 -7.32 5.85 -0.96
CA ALA A 57 -8.76 6.11 -1.13
C ALA A 57 -9.43 6.66 0.16
N ARG A 58 -8.84 6.43 1.33
CA ARG A 58 -9.38 6.88 2.63
C ARG A 58 -8.83 8.21 3.09
N VAL A 59 -7.70 8.64 2.53
CA VAL A 59 -6.98 9.86 2.91
C VAL A 59 -6.63 10.63 1.62
N PRO A 60 -7.64 11.17 0.90
CA PRO A 60 -7.45 11.83 -0.39
C PRO A 60 -6.52 13.06 -0.34
N GLU A 61 -6.36 13.67 0.83
CA GLU A 61 -5.46 14.79 1.11
C GLU A 61 -3.98 14.41 1.21
N ALA A 62 -3.67 13.13 1.41
CA ALA A 62 -2.30 12.63 1.51
C ALA A 62 -1.83 11.99 0.21
N LYS A 63 -0.54 12.13 -0.11
CA LYS A 63 0.11 11.46 -1.24
C LYS A 63 0.60 10.08 -0.85
N PHE A 64 0.39 9.07 -1.69
CA PHE A 64 0.80 7.69 -1.47
C PHE A 64 1.68 7.19 -2.61
N ILE A 65 2.76 6.52 -2.23
CA ILE A 65 3.70 5.92 -3.17
C ILE A 65 3.92 4.47 -2.79
N GLY A 66 3.50 3.55 -3.66
CA GLY A 66 3.80 2.14 -3.52
C GLY A 66 5.09 1.80 -4.26
N TYR A 67 6.07 1.27 -3.54
CA TYR A 67 7.32 0.79 -4.11
C TYR A 67 7.44 -0.72 -3.94
N ASP A 68 7.88 -1.42 -4.98
CA ASP A 68 8.29 -2.82 -4.91
C ASP A 68 9.47 -3.03 -5.85
N ALA A 69 10.46 -3.82 -5.42
CA ALA A 69 11.64 -4.09 -6.23
C ALA A 69 11.34 -4.99 -7.44
N ASP A 70 10.21 -5.71 -7.43
CA ASP A 70 9.76 -6.53 -8.56
C ASP A 70 8.95 -5.67 -9.55
N PRO A 71 9.50 -5.35 -10.74
CA PRO A 71 8.80 -4.55 -11.74
C PRO A 71 7.52 -5.21 -12.26
N ARG A 72 7.40 -6.54 -12.16
CA ARG A 72 6.18 -7.26 -12.56
C ARG A 72 5.02 -6.93 -11.63
N LYS A 73 5.29 -6.77 -10.33
CA LYS A 73 4.28 -6.40 -9.34
C LYS A 73 3.84 -4.94 -9.51
N ILE A 74 4.79 -4.03 -9.77
CA ILE A 74 4.49 -2.63 -10.07
C ILE A 74 3.68 -2.50 -11.37
N ARG A 75 3.98 -3.28 -12.39
CA ARG A 75 3.16 -3.34 -13.61
C ARG A 75 1.75 -3.84 -13.30
N ALA A 76 1.61 -4.89 -12.50
CA ALA A 76 0.31 -5.41 -12.07
C ALA A 76 -0.49 -4.37 -11.27
N ALA A 77 0.17 -3.58 -10.41
CA ALA A 77 -0.46 -2.49 -9.68
C ALA A 77 -0.96 -1.39 -10.63
N ASN A 78 -0.09 -0.89 -11.52
CA ASN A 78 -0.44 0.16 -12.47
C ASN A 78 -1.55 -0.22 -13.47
N CYS A 79 -1.70 -1.51 -13.79
CA CYS A 79 -2.75 -2.00 -14.69
C CYS A 79 -4.02 -2.47 -13.97
N GLY A 80 -3.91 -3.01 -12.76
CA GLY A 80 -5.01 -3.68 -12.06
C GLY A 80 -5.70 -2.83 -10.99
N ILE A 81 -5.09 -1.72 -10.57
CA ILE A 81 -5.63 -0.83 -9.54
C ILE A 81 -6.30 0.39 -10.20
N PRO A 82 -7.51 0.79 -9.76
CA PRO A 82 -8.14 2.03 -10.20
C PRO A 82 -7.26 3.25 -9.91
N ARG A 83 -7.18 4.19 -10.87
CA ARG A 83 -6.34 5.40 -10.73
C ARG A 83 -6.92 6.34 -9.67
N LEU A 84 -6.06 6.81 -8.77
CA LEU A 84 -6.34 7.90 -7.83
C LEU A 84 -5.31 9.00 -8.04
N ASN A 85 -5.73 10.26 -7.93
CA ASN A 85 -4.86 11.42 -8.17
C ASN A 85 -3.73 11.56 -7.13
N ASN A 86 -3.89 10.92 -5.98
CA ASN A 86 -2.96 10.95 -4.87
C ASN A 86 -2.15 9.64 -4.71
N LEU A 87 -2.15 8.76 -5.71
CA LEU A 87 -1.49 7.45 -5.65
C LEU A 87 -0.56 7.24 -6.85
N ALA A 88 0.66 6.76 -6.59
CA ALA A 88 1.61 6.33 -7.61
C ALA A 88 2.29 5.01 -7.23
N PHE A 89 2.72 4.26 -8.24
CA PHE A 89 3.49 3.02 -8.08
C PHE A 89 4.80 3.09 -8.84
N THR A 90 5.90 2.65 -8.22
CA THR A 90 7.24 2.74 -8.82
C THR A 90 8.14 1.57 -8.43
N ASP A 91 8.95 1.10 -9.36
CA ASP A 91 10.02 0.12 -9.19
C ASP A 91 11.42 0.77 -9.18
N LYS A 92 11.49 2.08 -9.42
CA LYS A 92 12.76 2.82 -9.43
C LYS A 92 13.30 2.92 -8.01
N LYS A 93 14.56 2.49 -7.83
CA LYS A 93 15.26 2.48 -6.53
C LYS A 93 15.26 3.86 -5.86
N LYS A 94 15.29 3.82 -4.53
CA LYS A 94 15.22 4.92 -3.55
C LYS A 94 16.04 6.17 -3.90
N GLU A 95 17.10 6.09 -4.71
CA GLU A 95 17.97 7.23 -5.01
C GLU A 95 17.33 8.30 -5.90
N ALA A 96 16.20 8.01 -6.58
CA ALA A 96 15.49 8.97 -7.45
C ALA A 96 14.22 9.57 -6.83
N LEU A 97 13.87 9.20 -5.58
CA LEU A 97 12.63 9.63 -4.93
C LEU A 97 12.83 10.93 -4.12
N THR A 98 13.45 11.93 -4.74
CA THR A 98 13.41 13.31 -4.24
C THR A 98 12.03 13.90 -4.54
N TYR A 99 11.00 13.43 -3.82
CA TYR A 99 9.62 13.90 -3.98
C TYR A 99 9.37 15.24 -3.29
N GLY A 100 10.30 16.20 -3.40
CA GLY A 100 10.14 17.61 -2.98
C GLY A 100 9.84 17.86 -1.49
N LEU A 101 9.50 16.84 -0.71
CA LEU A 101 9.10 16.87 0.70
C LEU A 101 9.48 15.51 1.34
N PRO A 102 9.89 15.47 2.62
CA PRO A 102 10.12 14.21 3.33
C PRO A 102 8.79 13.43 3.45
N PHE A 103 8.85 12.10 3.30
CA PHE A 103 7.71 11.25 3.63
C PHE A 103 7.40 11.39 5.12
N THR A 104 6.15 11.65 5.46
CA THR A 104 5.70 11.77 6.85
C THR A 104 5.49 10.41 7.50
N SER A 105 5.37 9.34 6.70
CA SER A 105 5.30 7.97 7.20
C SER A 105 5.79 6.95 6.17
N VAL A 106 6.34 5.83 6.66
CA VAL A 106 6.78 4.69 5.85
C VAL A 106 6.07 3.44 6.38
N GLY A 107 5.30 2.78 5.51
CA GLY A 107 4.71 1.48 5.73
C GLY A 107 5.57 0.38 5.10
N SER A 108 5.56 -0.79 5.72
CA SER A 108 6.15 -2.00 5.14
C SER A 108 5.41 -3.20 5.71
N SER A 109 4.61 -3.86 4.88
CA SER A 109 3.92 -5.08 5.26
C SER A 109 4.67 -6.28 4.67
N PHE A 110 5.19 -7.15 5.55
CA PHE A 110 5.86 -8.40 5.15
C PHE A 110 7.14 -8.22 4.30
N VAL A 111 7.95 -7.19 4.56
CA VAL A 111 9.24 -6.97 3.84
C VAL A 111 10.46 -7.04 4.76
N PHE A 112 10.31 -6.73 6.05
CA PHE A 112 11.36 -6.92 7.04
C PHE A 112 11.16 -8.29 7.70
N HIS A 113 12.05 -9.23 7.37
CA HIS A 113 12.18 -10.55 8.00
C HIS A 113 13.58 -10.65 8.58
#